data_AF-A0A351HB41-F1
#
_entry.id   AF-A0A351HB41-F1
#
_cell.length_a   1.000
_cell.length_b   1.000
_cell.length_c   1.000
_cell.angle_alpha   90.00
_cell.angle_beta   90.00
_cell.angle_gamma   90.00
#
_symmetry.space_group_name_H-M   'P 1'
#
loop_
_entity.id
_entity.type
_entity.pdbx_description
1 polymer ?
#
loop_
_entity_poly.entity_id
_entity_poly.type
_entity_poly.pdbx_seq_one_letter_code
_entity_poly.pdbx_strand_id
1 'polypeptide(L)'
;MDSLFDEDALRLLEFDCVLEDISKKAISRYGRERIKSLRPLVDDTDLLYRRASEFSIILQNEGEPPFSVFHDLSDYINRVKRGFSLGCEELYRSAVTMEIICRLKEFFERVSSEFTAVGEVVAL
;
A
#
# COMPACT_ATOMS: atom_id res chain seq x y z
N MET A 1 23.49 16.51 11.36
CA MET A 1 22.34 16.53 10.44
C MET A 1 21.20 15.63 10.98
N ASP A 2 21.17 15.37 12.30
CA ASP A 2 20.15 14.54 12.98
C ASP A 2 19.02 15.36 13.61
N SER A 3 19.03 16.69 13.46
CA SER A 3 18.11 17.58 14.21
C SER A 3 16.82 17.95 13.47
N LEU A 4 16.62 17.51 12.22
CA LEU A 4 15.45 17.89 11.40
C LEU A 4 14.22 17.01 11.66
N PHE A 5 14.44 15.79 12.17
CA PHE A 5 13.38 14.81 12.44
C PHE A 5 13.44 14.28 13.88
N ASP A 6 13.89 15.14 14.79
CA ASP A 6 13.84 14.84 16.23
C ASP A 6 12.38 14.58 16.66
N GLU A 7 12.18 13.68 17.62
CA GLU A 7 10.84 13.26 18.08
C GLU A 7 10.02 14.46 18.57
N ASP A 8 10.68 15.46 19.16
CA ASP A 8 10.04 16.70 19.58
C ASP A 8 9.47 17.51 18.41
N ALA A 9 10.16 17.55 17.27
CA ALA A 9 9.68 18.23 16.07
C ALA A 9 8.49 17.48 15.44
N LEU A 10 8.56 16.14 15.36
CA LEU A 10 7.45 15.31 14.86
C LEU A 10 6.21 15.42 15.73
N ARG A 11 6.40 15.48 17.05
CA ARG A 11 5.32 15.70 18.02
C ARG A 11 4.71 17.09 17.88
N LEU A 12 5.53 18.14 17.75
CA LEU A 12 5.05 19.52 17.55
C LEU A 12 4.25 19.67 16.26
N LEU A 13 4.65 18.96 15.20
CA LEU A 13 3.94 18.93 13.91
C LEU A 13 2.75 17.98 13.89
N GLU A 14 2.48 17.28 15.00
CA GLU A 14 1.43 16.26 15.10
C GLU A 14 1.50 15.20 13.99
N PHE A 15 2.73 14.79 13.62
CA PHE A 15 2.96 13.93 12.46
C PHE A 15 2.20 12.61 12.55
N ASP A 16 2.12 12.01 13.74
CA ASP A 16 1.34 10.79 13.97
C ASP A 16 -0.17 10.98 13.72
N CYS A 17 -0.72 12.17 14.01
CA CYS A 17 -2.12 12.49 13.69
C CYS A 17 -2.34 12.55 12.17
N VAL A 18 -1.39 13.14 11.43
CA VAL A 18 -1.41 13.16 9.97
C VAL A 18 -1.39 11.73 9.41
N LEU A 19 -0.50 10.87 9.92
CA LEU A 19 -0.44 9.46 9.50
C LEU A 19 -1.72 8.70 9.85
N GLU A 20 -2.33 8.97 11.01
CA GLU A 20 -3.61 8.38 11.40
C GLU A 20 -4.70 8.73 10.38
N ASP A 21 -4.81 9.99 9.98
CA ASP A 21 -5.80 10.45 9.01
C ASP A 21 -5.58 9.88 7.61
N ILE A 22 -4.33 9.83 7.14
CA ILE A 22 -3.97 9.21 5.86
C ILE A 22 -4.25 7.71 5.90
N SER A 23 -3.97 7.04 7.03
CA SER A 23 -4.20 5.60 7.15
C SER A 23 -5.67 5.23 6.91
N LYS A 24 -6.62 6.08 7.29
CA LYS A 24 -8.06 5.85 7.04
C LYS A 24 -8.40 5.71 5.55
N LYS A 25 -7.53 6.14 4.64
CA LYS A 25 -7.68 5.99 3.19
C LYS A 25 -7.16 4.65 2.65
N ALA A 26 -6.38 3.90 3.42
CA ALA A 26 -5.91 2.58 3.02
C ALA A 26 -6.98 1.51 3.26
N ILE A 27 -7.14 0.62 2.27
CA ILE A 27 -8.17 -0.44 2.31
C ILE A 27 -7.75 -1.60 3.20
N SER A 28 -6.49 -2.04 3.10
CA SER A 28 -6.00 -3.18 3.87
C SER A 28 -5.54 -2.74 5.26
N ARG A 29 -5.70 -3.63 6.25
CA ARG A 29 -5.11 -3.45 7.58
C ARG A 29 -3.59 -3.27 7.49
N TYR A 30 -2.93 -4.09 6.68
CA TYR A 30 -1.50 -4.00 6.44
C TYR A 30 -1.11 -2.61 5.90
N GLY A 31 -1.82 -2.08 4.90
CA GLY A 31 -1.57 -0.74 4.37
C GLY A 31 -1.73 0.36 5.43
N ARG A 32 -2.72 0.24 6.31
CA ARG A 32 -2.91 1.15 7.45
C ARG A 32 -1.72 1.13 8.41
N GLU A 33 -1.29 -0.06 8.80
CA GLU A 33 -0.13 -0.23 9.70
C GLU A 33 1.16 0.29 9.04
N ARG A 34 1.34 0.07 7.73
CA ARG A 34 2.47 0.59 6.97
C ARG A 34 2.49 2.11 6.93
N ILE A 35 1.36 2.78 6.67
CA ILE A 35 1.26 4.24 6.69
C ILE A 35 1.63 4.79 8.07
N LYS A 36 1.10 4.21 9.15
CA LYS A 36 1.41 4.63 10.53
C LYS A 36 2.87 4.43 10.92
N SER A 37 3.56 3.50 10.26
CA SER A 37 4.99 3.26 10.47
C SER A 37 5.92 4.18 9.67
N LEU A 38 5.36 5.05 8.80
CA LEU A 38 6.17 5.96 8.00
C LEU A 38 6.95 6.91 8.90
N ARG A 39 8.17 7.22 8.45
CA ARG A 39 9.01 8.28 8.99
C ARG A 39 9.34 9.22 7.85
N PRO A 40 9.53 10.52 8.10
CA PRO A 40 10.04 11.41 7.07
C PRO A 40 11.35 10.84 6.52
N LEU A 41 11.37 10.59 5.22
CA LEU A 41 12.55 10.08 4.53
C LEU A 41 13.41 11.27 4.12
N VAL A 42 14.74 11.11 4.20
CA VAL A 42 15.72 12.01 3.57
C VAL A 42 16.04 11.56 2.14
N ASP A 43 15.28 10.59 1.62
CA ASP A 43 15.47 10.01 0.29
C ASP A 43 15.35 11.06 -0.83
N ASP A 44 15.69 10.61 -2.04
CA ASP A 44 15.51 11.35 -3.29
C ASP A 44 14.08 11.90 -3.43
N THR A 45 13.92 13.17 -3.07
CA THR A 45 12.65 13.89 -3.13
C THR A 45 12.11 13.97 -4.55
N ASP A 46 12.99 13.96 -5.55
CA ASP A 46 12.59 14.00 -6.96
C ASP A 46 11.96 12.68 -7.37
N LEU A 47 12.48 11.54 -6.87
CA LEU A 47 11.86 10.23 -7.08
C LEU A 47 10.48 10.16 -6.42
N LEU A 48 10.34 10.62 -5.18
CA LEU A 48 9.05 10.64 -4.48
C LEU A 48 8.03 11.55 -5.18
N TYR A 49 8.46 12.73 -5.62
CA TYR A 49 7.63 13.66 -6.38
C TYR A 49 7.21 13.07 -7.73
N ARG A 50 8.13 12.41 -8.44
CA ARG A 50 7.84 11.73 -9.71
C ARG A 50 6.82 10.62 -9.51
N ARG A 51 6.99 9.76 -8.50
CA ARG A 51 6.01 8.70 -8.18
C ARG A 51 4.61 9.27 -7.90
N ALA A 52 4.52 10.32 -7.10
CA ALA A 52 3.24 10.96 -6.79
C ALA A 52 2.59 11.62 -8.03
N SER A 53 3.41 12.23 -8.88
CA SER A 53 2.96 12.89 -10.11
C SER A 53 2.47 11.87 -11.14
N GLU A 54 3.25 10.81 -11.39
CA GLU A 54 2.85 9.70 -12.27
C GLU A 54 1.56 9.03 -11.79
N PHE A 55 1.43 8.74 -10.49
CA PHE A 55 0.20 8.15 -9.94
C PHE A 55 -1.01 9.08 -10.09
N SER A 56 -0.82 10.39 -9.97
CA SER A 56 -1.88 11.38 -10.21
C SER A 56 -2.33 11.39 -11.67
N ILE A 57 -1.41 11.24 -12.63
CA ILE A 57 -1.73 11.14 -14.05
C ILE A 57 -2.48 9.83 -14.33
N ILE A 58 -2.03 8.71 -13.76
CA ILE A 58 -2.74 7.42 -13.86
C ILE A 58 -4.17 7.55 -13.35
N LEU A 59 -4.40 8.18 -12.19
CA LEU A 59 -5.74 8.42 -11.67
C LEU A 59 -6.62 9.26 -12.60
N GLN A 60 -6.04 10.27 -13.27
CA GLN A 60 -6.78 11.13 -14.20
C GLN A 60 -7.13 10.42 -15.51
N ASN A 61 -6.22 9.60 -16.04
CA ASN A 61 -6.36 8.96 -17.34
C ASN A 61 -7.09 7.61 -17.27
N GLU A 62 -6.76 6.80 -16.28
CA GLU A 62 -7.22 5.41 -16.14
C GLU A 62 -8.29 5.22 -15.06
N GLY A 63 -8.48 6.24 -14.21
CA GLY A 63 -9.34 6.17 -13.04
C GLY A 63 -8.66 5.47 -11.85
N GLU A 64 -9.47 5.17 -10.82
CA GLU A 64 -8.99 4.45 -9.64
C GLU A 64 -8.57 3.02 -10.01
N PRO A 65 -7.38 2.55 -9.56
CA PRO A 65 -7.03 1.13 -9.67
C PRO A 65 -8.12 0.26 -9.02
N PRO A 66 -8.23 -1.05 -9.37
CA PRO A 66 -9.27 -1.96 -8.88
C PRO A 66 -9.09 -2.36 -7.40
N PHE A 67 -9.05 -1.35 -6.55
CA PHE A 67 -8.95 -1.35 -5.12
C PHE A 67 -10.30 -1.72 -4.51
N SER A 68 -10.56 -3.02 -4.48
CA SER A 68 -11.75 -3.60 -3.84
C SER A 68 -11.40 -4.24 -2.49
N VAL A 69 -12.28 -5.04 -1.92
CA VAL A 69 -12.14 -5.52 -0.54
C VAL A 69 -10.97 -6.52 -0.41
N PHE A 70 -9.96 -6.15 0.37
CA PHE A 70 -8.89 -7.07 0.78
C PHE A 70 -9.26 -7.76 2.08
N HIS A 71 -9.44 -9.08 2.04
CA HIS A 71 -9.53 -9.85 3.27
C HIS A 71 -8.13 -10.00 3.89
N ASP A 72 -8.03 -9.80 5.21
CA ASP A 72 -6.79 -10.08 5.93
C ASP A 72 -6.61 -11.59 6.04
N LEU A 73 -5.65 -12.13 5.28
CA LEU A 73 -5.36 -13.56 5.22
C LEU A 73 -4.27 -13.99 6.23
N SER A 74 -3.79 -13.09 7.09
CA SER A 74 -2.64 -13.36 7.97
C SER A 74 -2.89 -14.56 8.89
N ASP A 75 -4.08 -14.66 9.49
CA ASP A 75 -4.45 -15.79 10.33
C ASP A 75 -4.57 -17.10 9.53
N TYR A 76 -5.17 -17.04 8.34
CA TYR A 76 -5.33 -18.19 7.45
C TYR A 76 -3.96 -18.76 7.05
N ILE A 77 -3.03 -17.89 6.66
CA ILE A 77 -1.65 -18.28 6.33
C ILE A 77 -0.95 -18.91 7.53
N ASN A 78 -1.08 -18.34 8.72
CA ASN A 78 -0.46 -18.88 9.94
C ASN A 78 -1.03 -20.24 10.34
N ARG A 79 -2.33 -20.46 10.16
CA ARG A 79 -2.97 -21.76 10.40
C ARG A 79 -2.52 -22.82 9.41
N VAL A 80 -2.50 -22.49 8.11
CA VAL A 80 -2.00 -23.41 7.08
C VAL A 80 -0.55 -23.80 7.33
N LYS A 81 0.32 -22.84 7.70
CA LYS A 81 1.71 -23.12 8.09
C LYS A 81 1.84 -24.10 9.27
N ARG A 82 0.85 -24.16 10.15
CA ARG A 82 0.79 -25.07 11.31
C ARG A 82 0.12 -26.41 10.98
N GLY A 83 -0.22 -26.67 9.71
CA GLY A 83 -0.83 -27.92 9.24
C GLY A 83 -2.36 -27.97 9.32
N PHE A 84 -3.02 -26.86 9.65
CA PHE A 84 -4.49 -26.80 9.62
C PHE A 84 -5.00 -26.59 8.20
N SER A 85 -6.20 -27.11 7.91
CA SER A 85 -6.91 -26.83 6.67
C SER A 85 -7.80 -25.58 6.80
N LEU A 86 -8.05 -24.94 5.67
CA LEU A 86 -9.00 -23.84 5.56
C LEU A 86 -10.41 -24.36 5.30
N GLY A 87 -11.41 -23.76 5.95
CA GLY A 87 -12.83 -24.01 5.68
C GLY A 87 -13.32 -23.32 4.41
N CYS A 88 -14.55 -23.60 4.00
CA CYS A 88 -15.13 -23.06 2.76
C CYS A 88 -15.10 -21.52 2.68
N GLU A 89 -15.49 -20.83 3.75
CA GLU A 89 -15.49 -19.36 3.81
C GLU A 89 -14.06 -18.78 3.71
N GLU A 90 -13.09 -19.44 4.34
CA GLU A 90 -11.68 -19.02 4.36
C GLU A 90 -11.05 -19.19 2.97
N LEU A 91 -11.37 -20.30 2.30
CA LEU A 91 -10.99 -20.54 0.91
C LEU A 91 -11.63 -19.52 -0.03
N TYR A 92 -12.92 -19.23 0.13
CA TYR A 92 -13.62 -18.24 -0.67
C TYR A 92 -13.00 -16.86 -0.54
N ARG A 93 -12.77 -16.37 0.69
CA ARG A 93 -12.11 -15.08 0.93
C ARG A 93 -10.69 -15.02 0.39
N SER A 94 -9.96 -16.14 0.47
CA SER A 94 -8.63 -16.26 -0.13
C SER A 94 -8.69 -16.15 -1.64
N ALA A 95 -9.62 -16.84 -2.30
CA ALA A 95 -9.83 -16.77 -3.74
C ALA A 95 -10.21 -15.35 -4.21
N VAL A 96 -11.17 -14.70 -3.54
CA VAL A 96 -11.55 -13.30 -3.83
C VAL A 96 -10.35 -12.37 -3.70
N THR A 97 -9.56 -12.51 -2.63
CA THR A 97 -8.37 -11.66 -2.43
C THR A 97 -7.33 -11.89 -3.53
N MET A 98 -7.11 -13.14 -3.94
CA MET A 98 -6.21 -13.48 -5.04
C MET A 98 -6.68 -12.91 -6.39
N GLU A 99 -7.98 -12.97 -6.68
CA GLU A 99 -8.57 -12.39 -7.90
C GLU A 99 -8.31 -10.88 -7.97
N ILE A 100 -8.46 -10.17 -6.85
CA ILE A 100 -8.21 -8.73 -6.76
C ILE A 100 -6.74 -8.41 -6.99
N ILE A 101 -5.83 -9.21 -6.42
CA ILE A 101 -4.38 -9.07 -6.64
C ILE A 101 -4.04 -9.24 -8.12
N CYS A 102 -4.63 -10.23 -8.81
CA CYS A 102 -4.45 -10.42 -10.25
C CYS A 102 -4.91 -9.19 -11.04
N ARG A 103 -6.11 -8.65 -10.74
CA ARG A 103 -6.63 -7.44 -11.41
C ARG A 103 -5.77 -6.21 -11.16
N LEU A 104 -5.27 -6.02 -9.94
CA LEU A 104 -4.33 -4.94 -9.64
C LEU A 104 -3.03 -5.10 -10.43
N LYS A 105 -2.50 -6.32 -10.50
CA LYS A 105 -1.30 -6.60 -11.27
C LYS A 105 -1.51 -6.28 -12.75
N GLU A 106 -2.60 -6.76 -13.35
CA GLU A 106 -2.96 -6.47 -14.75
C GLU A 106 -3.12 -4.96 -15.00
N PHE A 107 -3.76 -4.24 -14.08
CA PHE A 107 -3.89 -2.79 -14.15
C PHE A 107 -2.52 -2.11 -14.18
N PHE A 108 -1.64 -2.46 -13.24
CA PHE A 108 -0.34 -1.83 -13.13
C PHE A 108 0.62 -2.22 -14.26
N GLU A 109 0.60 -3.47 -14.73
CA GLU A 109 1.37 -3.91 -15.90
C GLU A 109 1.02 -3.10 -17.15
N ARG A 110 -0.26 -2.75 -17.33
CA ARG A 110 -0.73 -1.94 -18.46
C ARG A 110 -0.20 -0.51 -18.44
N VAL A 111 -0.04 0.10 -17.27
CA VAL A 111 0.40 1.50 -17.12
C VAL A 111 1.92 1.63 -16.90
N SER A 112 2.59 0.57 -16.45
CA SER A 112 4.02 0.60 -16.08
C SER A 112 4.97 0.89 -17.25
N SER A 113 4.53 0.66 -18.50
CA SER A 113 5.33 0.97 -19.70
C SER A 113 5.46 2.48 -19.94
N GLU A 114 4.48 3.27 -19.52
CA GLU A 114 4.45 4.72 -19.64
C GLU A 114 4.89 5.42 -18.34
N PHE A 115 4.61 4.81 -17.19
CA PHE A 115 4.87 5.36 -15.86
C PHE A 115 5.93 4.54 -15.10
N THR A 116 7.20 4.78 -15.44
CA THR A 116 8.33 3.98 -14.96
C THR A 116 8.54 4.04 -13.44
N ALA A 117 8.36 5.20 -12.80
CA ALA A 117 8.60 5.33 -11.36
C ALA A 117 7.52 4.61 -10.54
N VAL A 118 6.29 4.55 -11.05
CA VAL A 118 5.21 3.71 -10.49
C VAL A 118 5.49 2.22 -10.77
N GLY A 119 5.95 1.88 -11.97
CA GLY A 119 6.28 0.50 -12.33
C GLY A 119 7.34 -0.14 -11.42
N GLU A 120 8.34 0.63 -10.99
CA GLU A 120 9.34 0.18 -10.00
C GLU A 120 8.73 -0.21 -8.66
N VAL A 121 7.68 0.47 -8.21
CA VAL A 121 7.02 0.19 -6.92
C VAL A 121 6.24 -1.13 -6.99
N VAL A 122 5.66 -1.45 -8.14
CA VAL A 122 4.84 -2.64 -8.36
C VAL A 122 5.70 -3.91 -8.49
N ALA A 123 6.98 -3.77 -8.85
CA ALA A 123 7.91 -4.87 -9.00
C ALA A 123 8.51 -5.40 -7.67
N LEU A 124 8.23 -4.73 -6.54
CA LEU A 124 8.70 -5.09 -5.18
C LEU A 124 7.84 -6.17 -4.51
#